data_AF-A0A520ENQ0-F1
#
_entry.id   AF-A0A520ENQ0-F1
#
_cell.length_a   1.000
_cell.length_b   1.000
_cell.length_c   1.000
_cell.angle_alpha   90.00
_cell.angle_beta   90.00
_cell.angle_gamma   90.00
#
_symmetry.space_group_name_H-M   'P 1'
#
loop_
_entity.id
_entity.type
_entity.pdbx_description
1 polymer ?
#
loop_
_entity_poly.entity_id
_entity_poly.type
_entity_poly.pdbx_seq_one_letter_code
_entity_poly.pdbx_strand_id
1 'polypeptide(L)' 'AAELTTTSGIRSAVSAGSPPAFMSRRSVRSDVEAGRLVEVPIIGLDLSRDLTALWVGSGRPPAGPVRDLLAIATKARTR' A
#
# COMPACT_ATOMS: atom_id res chain seq x y z
N ALA A 1 -21.36 -7.34 -4.76
CA ALA A 1 -20.06 -6.72 -4.42
C ALA A 1 -19.67 -5.80 -5.57
N ALA A 2 -19.10 -4.61 -5.28
CA ALA A 2 -18.57 -3.74 -6.32
C ALA A 2 -17.12 -4.16 -6.63
N GLU A 3 -16.79 -4.28 -7.92
CA GLU A 3 -15.43 -4.56 -8.37
C GLU A 3 -14.88 -3.32 -9.09
N LEU A 4 -13.73 -2.84 -8.64
CA LEU A 4 -13.06 -1.69 -9.19
C LEU A 4 -11.61 -2.06 -9.46
N THR A 5 -11.13 -1.73 -10.65
CA THR A 5 -9.80 -2.14 -11.14
C THR A 5 -8.66 -1.30 -10.58
N THR A 6 -8.95 -0.29 -9.76
CA THR A 6 -7.97 0.65 -9.22
C THR A 6 -8.21 0.97 -7.75
N THR A 7 -7.12 1.21 -7.03
CA THR A 7 -7.17 1.64 -5.62
C THR A 7 -7.80 3.02 -5.46
N SER A 8 -7.58 3.93 -6.41
CA SER A 8 -8.23 5.25 -6.43
C SER A 8 -9.74 5.14 -6.62
N GLY A 9 -10.20 4.23 -7.48
CA GLY A 9 -11.63 3.94 -7.66
C GLY A 9 -12.28 3.49 -6.36
N ILE A 10 -11.64 2.53 -5.65
CA ILE A 10 -12.12 2.07 -4.34
C ILE A 10 -12.19 3.23 -3.34
N ARG A 11 -11.14 4.06 -3.26
CA ARG A 11 -11.10 5.23 -2.37
C ARG A 11 -12.29 6.18 -2.62
N SER A 12 -12.51 6.53 -3.88
CA SER A 12 -13.60 7.45 -4.27
C SER A 12 -14.97 6.86 -3.97
N ALA A 13 -15.17 5.56 -4.22
CA ALA A 13 -16.42 4.87 -3.93
C ALA A 13 -16.74 4.88 -2.42
N VAL A 14 -15.76 4.56 -1.57
CA VAL A 14 -15.93 4.61 -0.10
C VAL A 14 -16.21 6.04 0.38
N SER A 15 -15.47 7.03 -0.15
CA SER A 15 -15.68 8.45 0.19
C SER A 15 -17.07 8.94 -0.21
N ALA A 16 -17.66 8.35 -1.26
CA ALA A 16 -19.02 8.63 -1.72
C ALA A 16 -20.12 7.85 -0.96
N GLY A 17 -19.76 7.12 0.11
CA GLY A 17 -20.72 6.39 0.95
C GLY A 17 -20.93 4.92 0.55
N SER A 18 -20.08 4.35 -0.30
CA SER A 18 -20.07 2.89 -0.48
C SER A 18 -19.66 2.19 0.81
N PRO A 19 -19.98 0.89 0.97
CA PRO A 19 -19.55 0.11 2.13
C PRO A 19 -18.02 0.13 2.34
N PRO A 20 -17.55 -0.15 3.57
CA PRO A 20 -16.12 -0.18 3.88
C PRO A 20 -15.31 -1.10 2.96
N ALA A 21 -14.05 -0.74 2.72
CA ALA A 21 -13.11 -1.51 1.91
C ALA A 21 -11.78 -1.74 2.63
N PHE A 22 -11.14 -2.88 2.37
CA PHE A 22 -9.77 -3.13 2.79
C PHE A 22 -8.78 -2.46 1.83
N MET A 23 -7.91 -1.62 2.37
CA MET A 23 -6.92 -0.88 1.58
C MET A 23 -5.59 -0.82 2.32
N SER A 24 -4.48 -0.74 1.57
CA SER A 24 -3.16 -0.50 2.15
C SER A 24 -3.14 0.84 2.88
N ARG A 25 -2.68 0.86 4.14
CA ARG A 25 -2.49 2.10 4.93
C ARG A 25 -1.63 3.13 4.16
N ARG A 26 -0.63 2.68 3.40
CA ARG A 26 0.21 3.59 2.58
C ARG A 26 -0.60 4.33 1.51
N SER A 27 -1.68 3.74 1.01
CA SER A 27 -2.52 4.31 -0.03
C SER A 27 -3.58 5.27 0.50
N VAL A 28 -3.95 5.20 1.78
CA VAL A 28 -5.04 6.02 2.36
C VAL A 28 -4.58 6.95 3.49
N ARG A 29 -3.28 6.93 3.85
CA ARG A 29 -2.73 7.72 4.96
C ARG A 29 -3.16 9.18 4.94
N SER A 30 -3.00 9.86 3.81
CA SER A 30 -3.37 11.28 3.69
C SER A 30 -4.87 11.54 3.77
N ASP A 31 -5.71 10.55 3.46
CA ASP A 31 -7.17 10.64 3.59
C ASP A 31 -7.61 10.43 5.04
N VAL A 32 -6.95 9.51 5.75
CA VAL A 32 -7.19 9.27 7.18
C VAL A 32 -6.69 10.44 8.02
N GLU A 33 -5.47 10.93 7.78
CA GLU A 33 -4.92 12.10 8.49
C GLU A 33 -5.77 13.36 8.29
N ALA A 34 -6.37 13.52 7.11
CA ALA A 34 -7.26 14.64 6.80
C ALA A 34 -8.72 14.40 7.21
N GLY A 35 -9.06 13.25 7.81
CA GLY A 35 -10.43 12.92 8.22
C GLY A 35 -11.43 12.70 7.08
N ARG A 36 -10.96 12.51 5.83
CA ARG A 36 -11.81 12.15 4.68
C ARG A 36 -12.23 10.69 4.72
N LEU A 37 -11.38 9.84 5.27
CA LEU A 37 -11.65 8.43 5.54
C LEU A 37 -11.37 8.15 7.01
N VAL A 38 -12.02 7.14 7.57
CA VAL A 38 -11.77 6.66 8.92
C VAL A 38 -11.35 5.20 8.89
N GLU A 39 -10.42 4.82 9.77
CA GLU A 39 -10.03 3.42 9.93
C GLU A 39 -11.04 2.72 10.85
N VAL A 40 -11.60 1.61 10.38
CA VAL A 40 -12.48 0.74 11.19
C VAL A 40 -11.62 -0.33 11.86
N PRO A 41 -11.58 -0.42 13.20
CA PRO A 41 -10.74 -1.38 13.90
C PRO A 41 -11.25 -2.82 13.69
N ILE A 42 -10.35 -3.72 13.24
CA ILE A 42 -10.63 -5.14 13.06
C ILE A 42 -9.63 -5.95 13.89
N ILE A 43 -10.14 -6.85 14.74
CA ILE A 43 -9.34 -7.68 15.65
C ILE A 43 -8.99 -9.01 14.95
N GLY A 44 -7.76 -9.47 15.11
CA GLY A 44 -7.33 -10.80 14.65
C GLY A 44 -7.02 -10.90 13.15
N LEU A 45 -6.97 -9.76 12.45
CA LEU A 45 -6.68 -9.71 11.03
C LEU A 45 -5.24 -9.25 10.77
N ASP A 46 -4.38 -10.18 10.32
CA ASP A 46 -3.05 -9.87 9.82
C ASP A 46 -3.07 -9.81 8.28
N LEU A 47 -2.92 -8.60 7.74
CA LEU A 47 -2.79 -8.35 6.29
C LEU A 47 -1.36 -7.93 5.92
N SER A 48 -0.36 -8.41 6.64
CA SER A 48 1.03 -8.19 6.26
C SER A 48 1.32 -8.79 4.88
N ARG A 49 2.08 -8.04 4.08
CA ARG A 49 2.48 -8.44 2.73
C ARG A 49 3.97 -8.15 2.58
N ASP A 50 4.70 -9.15 2.11
CA ASP A 50 6.06 -8.94 1.68
C ASP A 50 6.07 -8.30 0.29
N LEU A 51 6.79 -7.19 0.19
CA LEU A 51 7.09 -6.55 -1.10
C LEU A 51 8.43 -7.11 -1.59
N THR A 52 8.36 -7.92 -2.64
CA THR A 52 9.54 -8.52 -3.27
C THR A 52 10.00 -7.66 -4.43
N ALA A 53 11.25 -7.22 -4.39
CA ALA A 53 11.88 -6.58 -5.53
C ALA A 53 12.33 -7.66 -6.54
N LEU A 54 11.90 -7.52 -7.79
CA LEU A 54 12.24 -8.43 -8.89
C LEU A 54 12.97 -7.66 -9.98
N TRP A 55 14.03 -8.26 -10.53
CA TRP A 55 14.78 -7.74 -11.67
C TRP A 55 15.34 -8.90 -12.48
N VAL A 56 15.73 -8.62 -13.72
CA VAL A 56 16.39 -9.59 -14.60
C VAL A 56 17.89 -9.61 -14.29
N GLY A 57 18.49 -10.79 -14.17
CA GLY A 57 19.93 -10.98 -13.96
C GLY A 57 20.28 -11.68 -12.65
N SER A 58 21.49 -11.43 -12.13
CA SER A 58 22.02 -12.09 -10.94
C SER A 58 21.26 -11.73 -9.65
N GLY A 59 21.51 -12.46 -8.56
CA GLY A 59 20.88 -12.26 -7.24
C GLY A 59 21.13 -10.90 -6.57
N ARG A 60 21.91 -10.01 -7.19
CA ARG A 60 22.05 -8.61 -6.77
C ARG A 60 21.85 -7.68 -7.96
N PRO A 61 21.03 -6.62 -7.86
CA PRO A 61 20.86 -5.68 -8.95
C PRO A 61 22.15 -4.90 -9.17
N PRO A 62 22.46 -4.46 -10.40
CA PRO A 62 23.66 -3.67 -10.70
C PRO A 62 23.71 -2.38 -9.87
N ALA A 63 24.90 -1.80 -9.72
CA ALA A 63 25.05 -0.52 -9.05
C ALA A 63 24.32 0.59 -9.82
N GLY A 64 23.89 1.64 -9.11
CA GLY A 64 23.14 2.76 -9.67
C GLY A 64 21.67 2.78 -9.25
N PRO A 65 20.79 3.43 -10.03
CA PRO A 65 19.46 3.85 -9.57
C PRO A 65 18.58 2.74 -8.99
N VAL A 66 18.66 1.53 -9.54
CA VAL A 66 17.90 0.37 -9.02
C VAL A 66 18.34 0.02 -7.61
N ARG A 67 19.66 -0.06 -7.36
CA ARG A 67 20.20 -0.38 -6.04
C ARG A 67 19.91 0.74 -5.03
N ASP A 68 19.96 1.99 -5.47
CA ASP A 68 19.63 3.16 -4.65
C ASP A 68 18.16 3.17 -4.23
N LEU A 69 17.25 2.89 -5.18
CA LEU A 69 15.82 2.72 -4.88
C LEU A 69 15.59 1.61 -3.86
N LEU A 70 16.25 0.46 -4.02
CA LEU A 70 16.12 -0.65 -3.06
C LEU A 70 16.65 -0.27 -1.67
N ALA A 71 17.74 0.49 -1.59
CA ALA A 71 18.26 0.99 -0.32
C ALA A 71 17.25 1.91 0.38
N ILE A 72 16.55 2.77 -0.36
CA ILE A 72 15.48 3.64 0.18
C ILE A 72 14.28 2.80 0.61
N ALA A 73 13.80 1.92 -0.26
CA ALA A 73 12.59 1.12 -0.04
C ALA A 73 12.74 0.11 1.13
N THR A 74 13.95 -0.41 1.35
CA THR A 74 14.24 -1.36 2.45
C THR A 74 14.46 -0.66 3.79
N LYS A 75 15.02 0.57 3.81
CA LYS A 75 15.13 1.38 5.04
C LYS A 75 13.78 1.72 5.66
N ALA A 76 12.77 1.97 4.82
CA ALA A 76 11.41 2.28 5.25
C ALA A 76 10.66 1.10 5.90
N ARG A 77 11.30 -0.08 6.02
CA ARG A 77 10.75 -1.28 6.67
C ARG A 77 11.18 -1.43 8.14
N THR A 78 11.63 -0.36 8.77
CA THR A 78 11.75 -0.34 10.23
C THR A 78 10.32 -0.29 10.79
N ARG A 79 9.88 -1.44 11.34
CA ARG A 79 8.57 -1.61 11.96
C ARG A 79 8.38 -0.66 13.14
#